data_AF-A0A6G3ZFA4-F1
#
_entry.id   AF-A0A6G3ZFA4-F1
#
_cell.length_a   1.000
_cell.length_b   1.000
_cell.length_c   1.000
_cell.angle_alpha   90.00
_cell.angle_beta   90.00
_cell.angle_gamma   90.00
#
_symmetry.space_group_name_H-M   'P 1'
#
loop_
_entity.id
_entity.type
_entity.pdbx_description
1 polymer ?
#
loop_
_entity_poly.entity_id
_entity_poly.type
_entity_poly.pdbx_seq_one_letter_code
_entity_poly.pdbx_strand_id
1 'polypeptide(L)'
;MGVWGWIVLYVLLFSLVQLLIYRYLRSDEDAPLFRSTPPNRETTPLEEVRELDDRRRNDDPSVVVCPRCGTENDTGYTYCRNCVSPMSAR
;
A
#
# COMPACT_ATOMS: atom_id res chain seq x y z
N MET A 1 -22.64 28.06 22.15
CA MET A 1 -21.79 26.89 22.43
C MET A 1 -20.35 27.36 22.51
N GLY A 2 -19.75 27.40 23.70
CA GLY A 2 -18.37 27.90 23.87
C GLY A 2 -17.35 27.04 23.12
N VAL A 3 -16.09 27.49 23.07
CA VAL A 3 -14.96 26.79 22.42
C VAL A 3 -14.90 25.31 22.81
N TRP A 4 -15.22 24.99 24.07
CA TRP A 4 -15.35 23.61 24.56
C TRP A 4 -16.33 22.73 23.77
N GLY A 5 -17.45 23.28 23.31
CA GLY A 5 -18.41 22.53 22.48
C GLY A 5 -17.85 22.17 21.11
N TRP A 6 -17.10 23.09 20.49
CA TRP A 6 -16.41 22.82 19.23
C TRP A 6 -15.28 21.80 19.41
N ILE A 7 -14.53 21.88 20.51
CA ILE A 7 -13.49 20.90 20.85
C ILE A 7 -14.11 19.49 20.94
N VAL A 8 -15.19 19.33 21.72
CA VAL A 8 -15.86 18.04 21.87
C VAL A 8 -16.39 17.53 20.52
N LEU A 9 -16.96 18.41 19.69
CA LEU A 9 -17.44 18.04 18.35
C LEU A 9 -16.30 17.55 17.44
N TYR A 10 -15.16 18.23 17.43
CA TYR A 10 -14.01 17.81 16.63
C TYR A 10 -13.42 16.49 17.13
N VAL A 11 -13.32 16.29 18.44
CA VAL A 11 -12.84 15.03 19.02
C VAL A 11 -13.77 13.87 18.65
N LEU A 12 -15.09 14.06 18.73
CA LEU A 12 -16.06 13.04 18.32
C LEU A 12 -15.98 12.72 16.82
N LEU A 13 -15.91 13.75 15.97
CA LEU A 13 -15.77 13.58 14.53
C LEU A 13 -14.47 12.86 14.18
N PHE A 14 -13.35 13.27 14.78
CA PHE A 14 -12.05 12.66 14.55
C PHE A 14 -12.03 11.20 15.00
N SER A 15 -12.59 10.89 16.17
CA SER A 15 -12.71 9.53 16.67
C SER A 15 -13.56 8.64 15.74
N LEU A 16 -14.64 9.18 15.17
CA LEU A 16 -15.47 8.46 14.19
C LEU A 16 -14.69 8.15 12.91
N VAL A 17 -13.97 9.14 12.38
CA VAL A 17 -13.15 8.98 11.17
C VAL A 17 -12.04 7.95 11.40
N GLN A 18 -11.35 8.02 12.54
CA GLN A 18 -10.34 7.03 12.94
C GLN A 18 -10.93 5.62 13.01
N LEU A 19 -12.13 5.47 13.58
CA LEU A 19 -12.81 4.17 13.67
C LEU A 19 -13.22 3.65 12.29
N LEU A 20 -13.68 4.52 11.39
CA LEU A 20 -13.99 4.15 10.01
C LEU A 20 -12.75 3.70 9.24
N ILE A 21 -11.64 4.44 9.36
CA ILE A 21 -10.36 4.08 8.75
C ILE A 21 -9.87 2.73 9.29
N TYR A 22 -9.90 2.56 10.61
CA TYR A 22 -9.53 1.31 11.27
C TYR A 22 -10.39 0.14 10.76
N ARG A 23 -11.71 0.34 10.67
CA ARG A 23 -12.62 -0.70 10.17
C ARG A 23 -12.42 -0.98 8.69
N TYR A 24 -12.13 0.04 7.88
CA TYR A 24 -11.89 -0.12 6.44
C TYR A 24 -10.61 -0.92 6.18
N LEU A 25 -9.50 -0.53 6.81
CA LEU A 25 -8.23 -1.27 6.74
C LEU A 25 -8.41 -2.70 7.28
N ARG A 26 -9.10 -2.85 8.41
CA ARG A 26 -9.37 -4.16 9.01
C ARG A 26 -10.26 -5.05 8.14
N SER A 27 -11.23 -4.46 7.44
CA SER A 27 -12.10 -5.20 6.53
C SER A 27 -11.38 -5.71 5.29
N ASP A 28 -10.26 -5.10 4.90
CA ASP A 28 -9.43 -5.56 3.78
C ASP A 28 -8.58 -6.78 4.18
N GLU A 29 -8.03 -6.78 5.41
CA GLU A 29 -7.30 -7.93 5.99
C GLU A 29 -8.20 -9.10 6.42
N ASP A 30 -9.49 -8.86 6.69
CA ASP A 30 -10.50 -9.90 6.95
C ASP A 30 -11.03 -10.56 5.65
N ALA A 31 -10.51 -10.20 4.46
CA ALA A 31 -10.73 -10.98 3.25
C ALA A 31 -10.21 -12.41 3.50
N PRO A 32 -11.08 -13.44 3.52
CA PRO A 32 -10.70 -14.76 3.98
C PRO A 32 -9.72 -15.40 2.99
N LEU A 33 -8.43 -15.19 3.21
CA LEU A 33 -7.33 -15.94 2.57
C LEU A 33 -7.34 -17.43 2.96
N PHE A 34 -8.38 -17.90 3.66
CA PHE A 34 -8.57 -19.27 4.12
C PHE A 34 -9.77 -19.98 3.46
N ARG A 35 -10.05 -19.76 2.17
CA ARG A 35 -11.05 -20.58 1.45
C ARG A 35 -10.77 -20.82 -0.05
N SER A 36 -9.63 -21.39 -0.39
CA SER A 36 -9.44 -21.96 -1.74
C SER A 36 -8.31 -23.00 -1.80
N THR A 37 -8.59 -24.18 -1.28
CA THR A 37 -8.16 -25.44 -1.92
C THR A 37 -9.48 -26.17 -2.21
N PRO A 38 -9.83 -26.72 -3.40
CA PRO A 38 -9.04 -27.23 -4.57
C PRO A 38 -9.73 -26.90 -5.95
N PRO A 39 -9.65 -27.68 -7.07
CA PRO A 39 -8.61 -28.52 -7.67
C PRO A 39 -8.15 -28.03 -9.08
N ASN A 40 -7.05 -28.62 -9.55
CA ASN A 40 -6.49 -28.62 -10.91
C ASN A 40 -7.50 -28.50 -12.08
N ARG A 41 -7.28 -27.57 -13.03
CA ARG A 41 -7.63 -27.78 -14.45
C ARG A 41 -6.82 -26.88 -15.40
N GLU A 42 -6.06 -27.56 -16.24
CA GLU A 42 -5.20 -27.10 -17.32
C GLU A 42 -5.99 -26.42 -18.46
N THR A 43 -5.46 -25.35 -19.06
CA THR A 43 -5.25 -25.09 -20.52
C THR A 43 -5.29 -23.59 -20.90
N THR A 44 -4.11 -23.09 -21.26
CA THR A 44 -3.80 -22.04 -22.28
C THR A 44 -4.55 -20.70 -22.28
N PRO A 45 -3.94 -19.67 -21.68
CA PRO A 45 -3.79 -18.33 -22.30
C PRO A 45 -2.37 -17.74 -22.14
N LEU A 46 -1.33 -18.57 -21.93
CA LEU A 46 -0.01 -18.13 -21.47
C LEU A 46 0.87 -17.44 -22.53
N GLU A 47 0.59 -17.55 -23.83
CA GLU A 47 1.43 -16.93 -24.86
C GLU A 47 1.11 -15.45 -25.09
N GLU A 48 -0.17 -15.06 -25.13
CA GLU A 48 -0.57 -13.66 -25.33
C GLU A 48 -0.23 -12.78 -24.11
N VAL A 49 -0.20 -13.36 -22.91
CA VAL A 49 0.23 -12.69 -21.67
C VAL A 49 1.74 -12.43 -21.66
N ARG A 50 2.57 -13.29 -22.26
CA ARG A 50 4.03 -13.17 -22.24
C ARG A 50 4.54 -11.98 -23.05
N GLU A 51 3.96 -11.71 -24.22
CA GLU A 51 4.36 -10.57 -25.05
C GLU A 51 3.99 -9.20 -24.42
N LEU A 52 2.90 -9.15 -23.65
CA LEU A 52 2.51 -7.99 -22.85
C LEU A 52 3.36 -7.84 -21.58
N ASP A 53 3.74 -8.94 -20.92
CA ASP A 53 4.62 -8.94 -19.75
C ASP A 53 6.04 -8.47 -20.10
N ASP A 54 6.59 -8.91 -21.24
CA ASP A 54 7.93 -8.53 -21.68
C ASP A 54 8.04 -7.02 -22.01
N ARG A 55 6.99 -6.41 -22.57
CA ARG A 55 6.96 -4.94 -22.78
C ARG A 55 6.82 -4.16 -21.48
N ARG A 56 6.15 -4.72 -20.47
CA ARG A 56 5.91 -4.06 -19.18
C ARG A 56 7.09 -4.23 -18.20
N ARG A 57 7.85 -5.32 -18.33
CA ARG A 57 9.03 -5.62 -17.52
C ARG A 57 10.21 -4.67 -17.75
N ASN A 58 10.24 -3.98 -18.89
CA ASN A 58 11.30 -3.03 -19.21
C ASN A 58 11.05 -1.60 -18.67
N ASP A 59 9.92 -1.38 -18.00
CA ASP A 59 9.60 -0.16 -17.25
C ASP A 59 9.76 -0.43 -15.75
N ASP A 60 10.86 -1.08 -15.37
CA ASP A 60 11.19 -1.33 -13.97
C ASP A 60 11.60 0.00 -13.33
N PRO A 61 10.80 0.57 -12.40
CA PRO A 61 11.18 1.77 -11.70
C PRO A 61 12.33 1.41 -10.79
N SER A 62 13.56 1.62 -11.28
CA SER A 62 14.81 1.34 -10.57
C SER A 62 14.66 1.51 -9.05
N VAL A 63 14.83 0.42 -8.31
CA VAL A 63 14.58 0.38 -6.87
C VAL A 63 15.83 0.88 -6.13
N VAL A 64 15.66 1.88 -5.27
CA VAL A 64 16.68 2.45 -4.36
C VAL A 64 16.40 1.99 -2.93
N VAL A 65 17.42 1.39 -2.32
CA VAL A 65 17.37 0.95 -0.91
C VAL A 65 17.72 2.12 0.01
N CYS A 66 16.89 2.32 1.05
CA CYS A 66 17.14 3.34 2.05
C CYS A 66 18.39 3.00 2.89
N PRO A 67 19.39 3.90 2.99
CA PRO A 67 20.61 3.63 3.77
C PRO A 67 20.38 3.61 5.28
N ARG A 68 19.23 4.10 5.76
CA ARG A 68 18.93 4.16 7.20
C ARG A 68 18.19 2.93 7.71
N CYS A 69 17.18 2.46 6.97
CA CYS A 69 16.30 1.38 7.42
C CYS A 69 16.27 0.17 6.48
N GLY A 70 16.99 0.20 5.35
CA GLY A 70 17.05 -0.90 4.40
C GLY A 70 15.79 -1.10 3.57
N THR A 71 14.80 -0.20 3.65
CA THR A 71 13.56 -0.33 2.88
C THR A 71 13.78 0.06 1.42
N GLU A 72 13.27 -0.77 0.51
CA GLU A 72 13.21 -0.52 -0.93
C GLU A 72 12.21 0.61 -1.26
N ASN A 73 12.64 1.55 -2.10
CA ASN A 73 11.81 2.65 -2.60
C ASN A 73 12.08 2.83 -4.10
N ASP A 74 11.14 3.41 -4.84
CA ASP A 74 11.35 3.67 -6.27
C ASP A 74 12.25 4.90 -6.47
N THR A 75 12.96 4.98 -7.60
CA THR A 75 13.87 6.10 -7.96
C THR A 75 13.27 7.50 -8.02
N GLY A 76 11.95 7.66 -7.81
CA GLY A 76 11.27 8.95 -7.68
C GLY A 76 11.12 9.47 -6.26
N TYR A 77 11.46 8.68 -5.23
CA TYR A 77 11.21 9.06 -3.83
C TYR A 77 12.33 9.91 -3.24
N THR A 78 12.01 11.16 -2.85
CA THR A 78 12.93 12.04 -2.10
C THR A 78 13.09 11.61 -0.64
N TYR A 79 12.08 10.93 -0.10
CA TYR A 79 12.04 10.46 1.29
C TYR A 79 11.65 8.98 1.32
N CYS A 80 12.25 8.23 2.25
CA CYS A 80 11.93 6.82 2.43
C CYS A 80 10.48 6.62 2.87
N ARG A 81 9.75 5.71 2.22
CA ARG A 81 8.35 5.35 2.52
C ARG A 81 8.14 4.80 3.93
N ASN A 82 9.17 4.23 4.56
CA ASN A 82 9.07 3.62 5.89
C ASN A 82 9.56 4.54 7.01
N CYS A 83 10.77 5.10 6.88
CA CYS A 83 11.39 5.89 7.95
C CYS A 83 11.42 7.41 7.71
N VAL A 84 10.85 7.89 6.60
CA VAL A 84 10.74 9.31 6.22
C VAL A 84 12.09 10.04 6.20
N SER A 85 13.18 9.28 6.13
CA SER A 85 14.52 9.85 6.09
C SER A 85 14.85 10.29 4.67
N PRO A 86 15.56 11.41 4.49
CA PRO A 86 15.90 11.91 3.18
C PRO A 86 16.75 10.87 2.46
N MET A 87 16.34 10.51 1.25
CA MET A 87 17.10 9.67 0.34
C MET A 87 18.08 10.61 -0.35
N SER A 88 19.17 10.97 0.35
CA SER A 88 20.12 11.98 -0.13
C SER A 88 20.70 11.56 -1.47
N ALA A 89 20.10 12.05 -2.55
CA ALA A 89 20.71 12.16 -3.85
C ALA A 89 21.78 13.25 -3.74
N ARG A 90 23.04 12.84 -3.83
CA ARG A 90 24.16 13.72 -4.13
C ARG A 90 24.98 13.09 -5.22
#